data_AF-A0A0Q9MPW5-F1
#
_entry.id   AF-A0A0Q9MPW5-F1
#
_cell.length_a   1.000
_cell.length_b   1.000
_cell.length_c   1.000
_cell.angle_alpha   90.00
_cell.angle_beta   90.00
_cell.angle_gamma   90.00
#
_symmetry.space_group_name_H-M   'P 1'
#
loop_
_entity.id
_entity.type
_entity.pdbx_description
1 polymer ?
#
loop_
_entity_poly.entity_id
_entity_poly.type
_entity_poly.pdbx_seq_one_letter_code
_entity_poly.pdbx_strand_id
1 'polypeptide(L)' 'MEIAKLWDRLDPDTRQWLVDNPGCKILPRTVAAAIMKSTGVEFEQDRHGETVLSPGDCDFIRGAAEGTGTRHHGS' A
#
# COMPACT_ATOMS: atom_id res chain seq x y z
N MET A 1 -8.60 -5.29 -2.97
CA MET A 1 -7.32 -5.51 -3.68
C MET A 1 -6.45 -6.24 -2.70
N GLU A 2 -6.22 -7.55 -2.73
CA GLU A 2 -5.60 -8.28 -1.60
C GLU A 2 -4.13 -7.88 -1.30
N ILE A 3 -3.90 -6.69 -0.75
CA ILE A 3 -2.59 -6.05 -0.59
C ILE A 3 -1.66 -6.92 0.26
N ALA A 4 -2.22 -7.63 1.24
CA ALA A 4 -1.48 -8.55 2.11
C ALA A 4 -0.78 -9.66 1.31
N LYS A 5 -1.40 -10.19 0.25
CA LYS A 5 -0.80 -11.22 -0.62
C LYS A 5 0.28 -10.63 -1.53
N LEU A 6 0.13 -9.36 -1.89
CA LEU A 6 1.06 -8.64 -2.76
C LEU A 6 2.21 -8.01 -1.99
N TRP A 7 2.08 -7.85 -0.67
CA TRP A 7 3.02 -7.11 0.19
C TRP A 7 4.45 -7.54 -0.03
N ASP A 8 4.73 -8.84 -0.07
CA ASP A 8 6.07 -9.40 -0.30
C ASP A 8 6.60 -9.20 -1.72
N ARG A 9 5.74 -8.87 -2.68
CA ARG A 9 6.09 -8.62 -4.08
C ARG A 9 6.19 -7.12 -4.40
N LEU A 10 5.78 -6.25 -3.49
CA LEU A 10 5.88 -4.80 -3.67
C LEU A 10 7.33 -4.36 -3.61
N ASP A 11 7.68 -3.34 -4.39
CA ASP A 11 8.98 -2.67 -4.23
C ASP A 11 9.09 -2.01 -2.84
N PRO A 12 10.28 -1.96 -2.22
CA PRO A 12 10.48 -1.34 -0.91
C PRO A 12 9.97 0.11 -0.84
N ASP A 13 10.14 0.89 -1.90
CA ASP A 13 9.65 2.27 -1.99
C ASP A 13 8.12 2.36 -1.84
N THR A 14 7.42 1.43 -2.48
CA THR A 14 5.95 1.34 -2.42
C THR A 14 5.48 0.87 -1.05
N ARG A 15 6.13 -0.12 -0.44
CA ARG A 15 5.81 -0.56 0.94
C ARG A 15 6.02 0.57 1.93
N GLN A 16 7.12 1.31 1.78
CA GLN A 16 7.44 2.42 2.66
C GLN A 16 6.40 3.54 2.54
N TRP A 17 5.94 3.86 1.33
CA TRP A 17 4.88 4.84 1.12
C TRP A 17 3.57 4.43 1.81
N LEU A 18 3.19 3.14 1.70
CA LEU A 18 1.99 2.60 2.35
C LEU A 18 2.10 2.67 3.89
N VAL A 19 3.25 2.31 4.43
CA VAL A 19 3.55 2.39 5.87
C VAL A 19 3.53 3.83 6.38
N ASP A 20 4.07 4.77 5.60
CA ASP A 20 4.08 6.20 5.93
C ASP A 20 2.67 6.82 5.85
N ASN A 21 1.79 6.23 5.03
CA ASN A 21 0.43 6.70 4.79
C ASN A 21 -0.63 5.63 5.15
N PRO A 22 -0.70 5.18 6.42
CA PRO A 22 -1.57 4.05 6.79
C PRO A 22 -3.06 4.37 6.77
N GLY A 23 -3.42 5.66 6.80
CA GLY A 23 -4.80 6.13 6.65
C GLY A 23 -5.26 6.21 5.19
N CYS A 24 -4.43 5.80 4.23
CA CYS A 24 -4.74 5.84 2.82
C CYS A 24 -5.89 4.88 2.48
N LYS A 25 -6.93 5.41 1.83
CA LYS A 25 -8.09 4.64 1.35
C LYS A 25 -8.11 4.52 -0.17
N ILE A 26 -7.42 5.42 -0.85
CA ILE A 26 -7.39 5.53 -2.31
C ILE A 26 -5.94 5.66 -2.72
N LEU A 27 -5.44 4.69 -3.48
CA LEU A 27 -4.11 4.74 -4.04
C LEU A 27 -4.07 5.71 -5.22
N PRO A 28 -3.18 6.72 -5.20
CA PRO A 28 -2.97 7.55 -6.36
C PRO A 28 -2.40 6.72 -7.50
N ARG A 29 -2.67 7.14 -8.74
CA ARG A 29 -2.27 6.46 -9.98
C ARG A 29 -0.80 6.01 -10.00
N THR A 30 0.11 6.84 -9.48
CA THR A 30 1.53 6.52 -9.43
C THR A 30 1.83 5.30 -8.57
N VAL A 31 1.21 5.21 -7.39
CA VAL A 31 1.40 4.09 -6.46
C VAL A 31 0.72 2.84 -7.01
N ALA A 32 -0.50 2.97 -7.53
CA ALA A 32 -1.20 1.87 -8.19
C ALA A 32 -0.35 1.31 -9.35
N ALA A 33 0.19 2.17 -10.22
CA ALA A 33 1.06 1.76 -11.33
C ALA A 33 2.35 1.07 -10.87
N ALA A 34 2.97 1.55 -9.80
CA ALA A 34 4.14 0.90 -9.21
C ALA A 34 3.80 -0.52 -8.72
N ILE A 35 2.67 -0.68 -8.02
CA ILE A 35 2.20 -1.99 -7.56
C ILE A 35 1.92 -2.92 -8.75
N MET A 36 1.20 -2.44 -9.77
CA MET A 36 0.90 -3.25 -10.96
C MET A 36 2.19 -3.70 -11.66
N LYS A 37 3.19 -2.82 -11.76
CA LYS A 37 4.49 -3.13 -12.36
C LYS A 37 5.27 -4.18 -11.55
N SER A 38 5.31 -4.07 -10.22
CA SER A 38 6.05 -5.00 -9.37
C SER A 38 5.36 -6.36 -9.23
N THR A 39 4.02 -6.37 -9.20
CA THR A 39 3.22 -7.58 -8.92
C THR A 39 2.70 -8.27 -10.19
N GLY A 40 2.57 -7.53 -11.29
CA GLY A 40 1.91 -7.95 -12.52
C GLY A 40 0.38 -8.03 -12.42
N VAL A 41 -0.20 -7.58 -11.31
CA VAL A 41 -1.66 -7.59 -11.09
C VAL A 41 -2.24 -6.30 -11.66
N GLU A 42 -3.30 -6.40 -12.46
CA GLU A 42 -4.09 -5.24 -12.87
C GLU A 42 -5.18 -4.95 -11.84
N PHE A 43 -5.32 -3.69 -11.45
CA PHE A 43 -6.39 -3.23 -10.55
C PHE A 43 -7.48 -2.52 -11.34
N GLU A 44 -8.72 -2.66 -10.86
CA GLU A 44 -9.78 -1.74 -11.24
C GLU A 44 -9.37 -0.32 -10.81
N GLN A 45 -9.13 0.50 -11.82
CA GLN A 45 -8.84 1.91 -11.68
C GLN A 45 -10.11 2.69 -12.01
N ASP A 46 -10.48 3.65 -11.17
CA ASP A 46 -11.54 4.62 -11.50
C ASP A 46 -11.09 5.51 -12.68
N ARG A 47 -11.99 6.37 -13.19
CA ARG A 47 -11.75 7.27 -14.34
C ARG A 47 -10.48 8.12 -14.24
N HIS A 48 -9.96 8.32 -13.03
CA HIS A 48 -8.74 9.07 -12.74
C HIS A 48 -7.47 8.21 -12.64
N GLY A 49 -7.58 6.89 -12.78
CA GLY A 49 -6.45 5.97 -12.59
C GLY A 49 -6.21 5.59 -11.13
N GLU A 50 -7.18 5.85 -10.25
CA GLU A 50 -7.09 5.65 -8.81
C GLU A 50 -7.59 4.25 -8.43
N THR A 51 -6.96 3.61 -7.44
CA THR A 51 -7.41 2.30 -6.95
C THR A 51 -7.93 2.42 -5.53
N VAL A 52 -9.18 2.01 -5.29
CA VAL A 52 -9.77 2.02 -3.95
C VAL A 52 -9.28 0.81 -3.17
N LEU A 53 -8.76 1.06 -1.97
CA LEU A 53 -8.38 0.01 -1.03
C LEU A 53 -9.63 -0.49 -0.31
N SER A 54 -9.70 -1.81 -0.13
CA SER A 54 -10.76 -2.37 0.70
C SER A 54 -10.46 -2.10 2.18
N PRO A 55 -11.46 -2.11 3.07
CA PRO A 55 -11.25 -1.89 4.50
C PRO A 55 -10.19 -2.82 5.11
N GLY A 56 -10.15 -4.09 4.68
CA GLY A 56 -9.12 -5.05 5.12
C GLY A 56 -7.71 -4.72 4.62
N ASP A 57 -7.59 -4.10 3.45
CA ASP A 57 -6.30 -3.66 2.92
C ASP A 57 -5.75 -2.48 3.74
N CYS A 58 -6.63 -1.53 4.05
CA CYS A 58 -6.31 -0.39 4.92
C CYS A 58 -5.90 -0.86 6.33
N ASP A 59 -6.62 -1.84 6.89
CA ASP A 59 -6.29 -2.42 8.19
C ASP A 59 -4.92 -3.11 8.19
N PHE A 60 -4.62 -3.89 7.14
CA PHE A 60 -3.32 -4.53 6.99
C PHE A 60 -2.18 -3.50 6.89
N ILE A 61 -2.35 -2.46 6.07
CA ILE A 61 -1.34 -1.40 5.91
C ILE A 61 -1.10 -0.69 7.25
N ARG A 62 -2.17 -0.40 8.00
CA ARG A 62 -2.08 0.17 9.35
C ARG A 62 -1.31 -0.76 10.29
N GLY A 63 -1.62 -2.05 10.31
CA GLY A 63 -0.87 -3.03 11.11
C GLY A 63 0.60 -3.11 10.72
N ALA A 64 0.93 -3.01 9.42
CA ALA A 64 2.31 -2.96 8.93
C ALA A 64 3.03 -1.67 9.38
N ALA A 65 2.33 -0.54 9.43
CA ALA A 65 2.87 0.72 9.94
C ALA A 65 3.14 0.66 11.44
N GLU A 66 2.24 0.07 12.22
CA GLU A 66 2.42 -0.13 13.65
C GLU A 66 3.57 -1.12 13.96
N GLY A 67 3.69 -2.19 13.16
CA GLY A 67 4.78 -3.17 13.28
C GLY A 67 6.16 -2.62 12.90
N THR A 68 6.24 -1.66 11.99
CA THR A 68 7.49 -0.94 11.63
C THR A 68 7.82 0.16 12.65
N GLY A 69 6.82 0.69 13.35
CA GLY A 69 6.96 1.72 14.40
C GLY A 69 7.68 1.28 15.69
N THR A 70 8.08 0.01 15.84
CA THR A 70 8.93 -0.42 16.99
C THR A 70 10.43 -0.14 16.77
N ARG A 71 10.80 0.63 15.75
CA ARG A 71 12.14 1.20 15.61
C ARG A 71 11.99 2.71 15.46
N HIS A 72 12.53 3.44 16.45
CA HIS A 72 12.55 4.90 16.62
C HIS A 72 11.45 5.54 17.51
N HIS A 73 11.37 5.08 18.76
CA HIS A 73 11.35 6.03 19.88
C HIS A 73 12.81 6.32 20.26
N GLY A 74 13.27 7.55 20.05
CA GLY A 74 14.57 7.98 20.57
C GLY A 74 15.23 9.09 19.75
N SER A 75 14.88 10.34 20.07
CA SER A 75 15.82 11.42 20.43
C SER A 75 15.04 12.60 20.97
#